data_AF-A0A3A8P7I2-F1
#
_entry.id   AF-A0A3A8P7I2-F1
#
_cell.length_a   1.000
_cell.length_b   1.000
_cell.length_c   1.000
_cell.angle_alpha   90.00
_cell.angle_beta   90.00
_cell.angle_gamma   90.00
#
_symmetry.space_group_name_H-M   'P 1'
#
loop_
_entity.id
_entity.type
_entity.pdbx_description
1 polymer ?
#
loop_
_entity_poly.entity_id
_entity_poly.type
_entity_poly.pdbx_seq_one_letter_code
_entity_poly.pdbx_strand_id
1 'polypeptide(L)'
;MWCDSSCPWRRSHRRGAAFTTHPRRNRTMHKAISLSAELAEIRNAVEGARFLADELATGGLEDRKRELQAPLTISAILVLVELRLHQVERVLWGEEDPLLLWAPHNDVSPIQAEDEEHDLVLRSWNTPGEHEEPSTRKKALTPPVQGTTRRTGTSPEASPDRPAEGGDQPPTTEPES
;
A
#
# COMPACT_ATOMS: atom_id res chain seq x y z
N MET A 1 -3.99 -82.91 -19.29
CA MET A 1 -5.28 -83.05 -18.59
C MET A 1 -6.09 -81.79 -18.84
N TRP A 2 -7.29 -81.96 -19.41
CA TRP A 2 -8.26 -80.90 -19.68
C TRP A 2 -9.15 -80.64 -18.45
N CYS A 3 -9.66 -79.42 -18.38
CA CYS A 3 -10.95 -78.93 -17.84
C CYS A 3 -10.70 -77.44 -17.49
N ASP A 4 -11.08 -76.45 -18.29
CA ASP A 4 -12.38 -76.09 -18.87
C ASP A 4 -13.40 -75.59 -17.84
N SER A 5 -14.23 -74.62 -18.27
CA SER A 5 -15.27 -73.80 -17.59
C SER A 5 -14.83 -72.34 -17.40
N SER A 6 -15.14 -71.39 -18.29
CA SER A 6 -16.49 -70.86 -18.65
C SER A 6 -17.27 -70.44 -17.39
N CYS A 7 -17.86 -69.25 -17.21
CA CYS A 7 -18.26 -68.16 -18.10
C CYS A 7 -18.76 -66.99 -17.16
N PRO A 8 -19.68 -66.07 -17.50
CA PRO A 8 -19.44 -64.65 -17.81
C PRO A 8 -20.28 -63.67 -16.94
N TRP A 9 -20.30 -62.38 -17.33
CA TRP A 9 -21.25 -61.31 -16.97
C TRP A 9 -20.99 -60.50 -15.67
N ARG A 10 -20.63 -59.21 -15.80
CA ARG A 10 -21.58 -58.08 -15.74
C ARG A 10 -20.86 -56.73 -15.53
N ARG A 11 -21.29 -55.79 -16.38
CA ARG A 11 -21.55 -54.36 -16.13
C ARG A 11 -20.40 -53.45 -15.72
N SER A 12 -20.08 -52.60 -16.71
CA SER A 12 -19.72 -51.20 -16.56
C SER A 12 -20.36 -50.50 -15.35
N HIS A 13 -19.54 -49.97 -14.46
CA HIS A 13 -19.85 -48.74 -13.74
C HIS A 13 -18.77 -47.71 -14.04
N ARG A 14 -19.13 -46.83 -14.99
CA ARG A 14 -18.55 -45.51 -15.16
C ARG A 14 -18.88 -44.67 -13.93
N ARG A 15 -17.90 -43.85 -13.55
CA ARG A 15 -18.03 -42.55 -12.87
C ARG A 15 -18.40 -42.55 -11.39
N GLY A 16 -17.39 -42.18 -10.62
CA GLY A 16 -17.49 -41.54 -9.33
C GLY A 16 -16.12 -41.17 -8.80
N ALA A 17 -15.20 -40.70 -9.65
CA ALA A 17 -14.02 -40.01 -9.14
C ALA A 17 -14.55 -38.77 -8.43
N ALA A 18 -14.59 -38.82 -7.10
CA ALA A 18 -14.78 -37.65 -6.27
C ALA A 18 -13.67 -36.70 -6.69
N PHE A 19 -14.03 -35.68 -7.47
CA PHE A 19 -13.19 -34.52 -7.62
C PHE A 19 -13.04 -33.96 -6.22
N THR A 20 -11.92 -34.29 -5.58
CA THR A 20 -11.41 -33.53 -4.46
C THR A 20 -11.17 -32.15 -5.03
N THR A 21 -12.19 -31.30 -4.95
CA THR A 21 -12.01 -29.86 -5.07
C THR A 21 -11.17 -29.48 -3.87
N HIS A 22 -9.85 -29.62 -4.01
CA HIS A 22 -8.94 -28.86 -3.19
C HIS A 22 -9.36 -27.42 -3.41
N PRO A 23 -9.80 -26.68 -2.36
CA PRO A 23 -9.98 -25.26 -2.52
C PRO A 23 -8.64 -24.76 -3.02
N ARG A 24 -8.65 -24.24 -4.26
CA ARG A 24 -7.52 -23.56 -4.85
C ARG A 24 -7.26 -22.39 -3.92
N ARG A 25 -6.37 -22.57 -2.93
CA ARG A 25 -5.79 -21.50 -2.13
C ARG A 25 -5.02 -20.64 -3.13
N ASN A 26 -5.74 -19.79 -3.83
CA ASN A 26 -5.19 -18.51 -4.25
C ASN A 26 -5.01 -17.72 -2.95
N ARG A 27 -4.06 -18.15 -2.11
CA ARG A 27 -3.37 -17.22 -1.23
C ARG A 27 -2.59 -16.37 -2.20
N THR A 28 -3.18 -15.26 -2.63
CA THR A 28 -2.39 -14.11 -3.03
C THR A 28 -1.39 -13.92 -1.90
N MET A 29 -0.11 -14.26 -2.14
CA MET A 29 0.93 -13.98 -1.17
C MET A 29 1.00 -12.47 -1.09
N HIS A 30 0.29 -11.90 -0.12
CA HIS A 30 0.31 -10.48 0.13
C HIS A 30 1.76 -10.15 0.47
N LYS A 31 2.38 -9.25 -0.29
CA LYS A 31 3.72 -8.78 0.04
C LYS A 31 3.60 -7.83 1.23
N ALA A 32 4.42 -8.07 2.23
CA ALA A 32 4.53 -7.24 3.42
C ALA A 32 6.00 -6.93 3.65
N ILE A 33 6.26 -5.76 4.22
CA ILE A 33 7.61 -5.22 4.35
C ILE A 33 7.92 -4.97 5.82
N SER A 34 9.05 -5.47 6.28
CA SER A 34 9.62 -5.15 7.58
C SER A 34 10.28 -3.76 7.53
N LEU A 35 9.74 -2.80 8.27
CA LEU A 35 10.36 -1.48 8.39
C LEU A 35 11.68 -1.56 9.17
N SER A 36 11.79 -2.43 10.17
CA SER A 36 13.04 -2.59 10.91
C SER A 36 14.17 -3.15 10.02
N ALA A 37 13.86 -4.12 9.14
CA ALA A 37 14.82 -4.64 8.17
C ALA A 37 15.24 -3.58 7.14
N GLU A 38 14.30 -2.75 6.67
CA GLU A 38 14.60 -1.63 5.77
C GLU A 38 15.53 -0.61 6.43
N LEU A 39 15.22 -0.17 7.65
CA LEU A 39 16.06 0.77 8.39
C LEU A 39 17.44 0.16 8.75
N ALA A 40 17.50 -1.15 9.00
CA ALA A 40 18.76 -1.85 9.21
C ALA A 40 19.66 -1.81 7.98
N GLU A 41 19.10 -1.98 6.78
CA GLU A 41 19.86 -1.90 5.54
C GLU A 41 20.37 -0.48 5.27
N ILE A 42 19.54 0.54 5.51
CA ILE A 42 19.95 1.94 5.43
C ILE A 42 21.11 2.22 6.40
N ARG A 43 21.02 1.74 7.65
CA ARG A 43 22.12 1.87 8.62
C ARG A 43 23.40 1.20 8.12
N ASN A 44 23.31 -0.02 7.60
CA ASN A 44 24.47 -0.75 7.07
C ASN A 44 25.15 0.03 5.92
N ALA A 45 24.36 0.66 5.03
CA ALA A 45 24.88 1.48 3.95
C ALA A 45 25.64 2.72 4.48
N VAL A 46 25.07 3.42 5.46
CA VAL A 46 25.74 4.57 6.12
C VAL A 46 27.03 4.13 6.84
N GLU A 47 27.00 3.00 7.53
CA GLU A 47 28.19 2.42 8.18
C GLU A 47 29.28 2.09 7.14
N GLY A 48 28.90 1.53 5.99
CA GLY A 48 29.83 1.27 4.88
C GLY A 48 30.45 2.55 4.31
N ALA A 49 29.67 3.61 4.15
CA ALA A 49 30.17 4.92 3.73
C ALA A 49 31.15 5.51 4.76
N ARG A 50 30.83 5.41 6.06
CA ARG A 50 31.72 5.84 7.14
C ARG A 50 33.03 5.06 7.12
N PHE A 51 32.96 3.73 7.01
CA PHE A 51 34.13 2.88 6.95
C PHE A 51 35.07 3.27 5.79
N LEU A 52 34.51 3.52 4.59
CA LEU A 52 35.31 4.00 3.46
C LEU A 52 35.95 5.37 3.71
N ALA A 53 35.23 6.28 4.40
CA ALA A 53 35.78 7.58 4.77
C ALA A 53 36.94 7.45 5.78
N ASP A 54 36.81 6.56 6.77
CA ASP A 54 37.84 6.28 7.77
C ASP A 54 39.10 5.68 7.11
N GLU A 55 38.93 4.71 6.19
CA GLU A 55 40.02 4.11 5.42
C GLU A 55 40.73 5.15 4.54
N LEU A 56 39.98 6.05 3.90
CA LEU A 56 40.56 7.12 3.09
C LEU A 56 41.34 8.12 3.95
N ALA A 57 40.80 8.50 5.12
CA ALA A 57 41.43 9.47 6.02
C ALA A 57 42.71 8.94 6.66
N THR A 58 42.78 7.63 6.90
CA THR A 58 43.94 6.95 7.51
C THR A 58 44.96 6.44 6.49
N GLY A 59 44.67 6.55 5.19
CA GLY A 59 45.52 5.99 4.14
C GLY A 59 45.51 4.46 4.08
N GLY A 60 44.44 3.83 4.58
CA GLY A 60 44.27 2.37 4.57
C GLY A 60 43.92 1.79 3.18
N LEU A 61 43.59 2.64 2.21
CA LEU A 61 43.31 2.21 0.84
C LEU A 61 44.60 1.89 0.07
N GLU A 62 44.88 0.60 -0.14
CA GLU A 62 46.12 0.12 -0.77
C GLU A 62 46.31 0.49 -2.26
N ASP A 63 45.27 1.00 -2.94
CA ASP A 63 45.29 1.30 -4.38
C ASP A 63 44.95 2.77 -4.64
N ARG A 64 45.86 3.49 -5.32
CA ARG A 64 45.69 4.89 -5.71
C ARG A 64 44.42 5.13 -6.54
N LYS A 65 44.01 4.16 -7.36
CA LYS A 65 42.75 4.27 -8.10
C LYS A 65 41.56 4.25 -7.14
N ARG A 66 41.59 3.41 -6.10
CA ARG A 66 40.53 3.34 -5.08
C ARG A 66 40.49 4.60 -4.22
N GLU A 67 41.63 5.15 -3.84
CA GLU A 67 41.70 6.44 -3.13
C GLU A 67 41.00 7.56 -3.91
N LEU A 68 41.25 7.65 -5.23
CA LEU A 68 40.62 8.66 -6.07
C LEU A 68 39.12 8.42 -6.28
N GLN A 69 38.67 7.17 -6.22
CA GLN A 69 37.25 6.81 -6.38
C GLN A 69 36.47 6.85 -5.07
N ALA A 70 37.13 6.71 -3.92
CA ALA A 70 36.47 6.61 -2.62
C ALA A 70 35.52 7.79 -2.33
N PRO A 71 35.86 9.07 -2.58
CA PRO A 71 34.92 10.17 -2.40
C PRO A 71 33.65 10.02 -3.25
N LEU A 72 33.80 9.60 -4.51
CA LEU A 72 32.66 9.39 -5.41
C LEU A 72 31.78 8.24 -4.93
N THR A 73 32.39 7.14 -4.48
CA THR A 73 31.66 5.99 -3.92
C THR A 73 30.91 6.37 -2.65
N ILE A 74 31.54 7.11 -1.74
CA ILE A 74 30.91 7.60 -0.51
C ILE A 74 29.71 8.49 -0.86
N SER A 75 29.89 9.46 -1.76
CA SER A 75 28.78 10.32 -2.21
C SER A 75 27.64 9.52 -2.87
N ALA A 76 27.97 8.52 -3.70
CA ALA A 76 26.95 7.68 -4.33
C ALA A 76 26.14 6.90 -3.29
N ILE A 77 26.78 6.33 -2.26
CA ILE A 77 26.09 5.64 -1.17
C ILE A 77 25.16 6.61 -0.43
N LEU A 78 25.65 7.80 -0.06
CA LEU A 78 24.86 8.78 0.68
C LEU A 78 23.64 9.27 -0.11
N VAL A 79 23.78 9.49 -1.42
CA VAL A 79 22.64 9.84 -2.29
C VAL A 79 21.62 8.71 -2.35
N LEU A 80 22.05 7.45 -2.46
CA LEU A 80 21.13 6.31 -2.45
C LEU A 80 20.40 6.18 -1.11
N VAL A 81 21.11 6.40 0.00
CA VAL A 81 20.53 6.43 1.35
C VAL A 81 19.49 7.53 1.48
N GLU A 82 19.80 8.75 1.04
CA GLU A 82 18.88 9.89 1.08
C GLU A 82 17.61 9.61 0.27
N LEU A 83 17.75 9.16 -0.97
CA LEU A 83 16.61 8.79 -1.83
C LEU A 83 15.74 7.72 -1.18
N ARG A 84 16.37 6.73 -0.54
CA ARG A 84 15.64 5.63 0.09
C ARG A 84 14.92 6.07 1.37
N LEU A 85 15.55 6.90 2.21
CA LEU A 85 14.92 7.51 3.39
C LEU A 85 13.72 8.36 3.00
N HIS A 86 13.85 9.17 1.95
CA HIS A 86 12.74 9.96 1.44
C HIS A 86 11.59 9.08 0.94
N GLN A 87 11.88 7.96 0.28
CA GLN A 87 10.85 7.00 -0.11
C GLN A 87 10.15 6.39 1.12
N VAL A 88 10.90 6.06 2.18
CA VAL A 88 10.32 5.59 3.45
C VAL A 88 9.40 6.63 4.07
N GLU A 89 9.84 7.89 4.13
CA GLU A 89 9.06 9.01 4.64
C GLU A 89 7.72 9.17 3.90
N ARG A 90 7.75 9.15 2.57
CA ARG A 90 6.54 9.23 1.73
C ARG A 90 5.57 8.08 2.00
N VAL A 91 6.08 6.87 2.18
CA VAL A 91 5.24 5.71 2.55
C VAL A 91 4.61 5.90 3.94
N LEU A 92 5.39 6.37 4.93
CA LEU A 92 4.90 6.60 6.29
C LEU A 92 3.87 7.73 6.37
N TRP A 93 3.95 8.72 5.47
CA TRP A 93 2.93 9.76 5.32
C TRP A 93 1.71 9.36 4.49
N GLY A 94 1.71 8.16 3.93
CA GLY A 94 0.60 7.70 3.10
C GLY A 94 0.58 8.33 1.70
N GLU A 95 1.72 8.86 1.22
CA GLU A 95 1.86 9.45 -0.12
C GLU A 95 2.27 8.42 -1.19
N GLU A 96 2.80 7.27 -0.77
CA GLU A 96 3.31 6.21 -1.65
C GLU A 96 2.93 4.82 -1.14
N ASP A 97 2.57 3.89 -2.04
CA ASP A 97 2.21 2.51 -1.66
C ASP A 97 3.44 1.80 -1.09
N PRO A 98 3.36 1.18 0.11
CA PRO A 98 4.45 0.41 0.69
C PRO A 98 5.08 -0.60 -0.26
N LEU A 99 4.33 -1.17 -1.20
CA LEU A 99 4.86 -2.12 -2.18
C LEU A 99 6.06 -1.57 -2.98
N LEU A 100 6.19 -0.25 -3.11
CA LEU A 100 7.31 0.41 -3.79
C LEU A 100 8.61 0.38 -2.97
N LEU A 101 8.53 0.12 -1.65
CA LEU A 101 9.67 -0.19 -0.81
C LEU A 101 10.06 -1.67 -0.85
N TRP A 102 9.30 -2.54 -1.51
CA TRP A 102 9.57 -3.97 -1.44
C TRP A 102 10.94 -4.33 -2.02
N ALA A 103 11.71 -5.09 -1.26
CA ALA A 103 13.01 -5.61 -1.66
C ALA A 103 13.29 -6.94 -0.94
N PRO A 104 14.20 -7.79 -1.47
CA PRO A 104 14.46 -9.10 -0.86
C PRO A 104 14.92 -9.05 0.61
N HIS A 105 15.60 -7.99 1.05
CA HIS A 105 16.09 -7.87 2.43
C HIS A 105 14.99 -7.52 3.45
N ASN A 106 13.86 -7.01 2.99
CA ASN A 106 12.76 -6.55 3.85
C ASN A 106 11.45 -7.35 3.64
N ASP A 107 11.49 -8.42 2.84
CA ASP A 107 10.33 -9.27 2.54
C ASP A 107 9.97 -10.12 3.77
N VAL A 108 8.75 -9.93 4.29
CA VAL A 108 8.22 -10.72 5.40
C VAL A 108 6.90 -11.37 5.02
N SER A 109 6.70 -12.59 5.53
CA SER A 109 5.41 -13.26 5.39
C SER A 109 4.37 -12.52 6.25
N PRO A 110 3.22 -12.11 5.70
CA PRO A 110 2.15 -11.45 6.47
C PRO A 110 1.64 -12.26 7.65
N ILE A 111 1.83 -13.58 7.60
CA ILE A 111 1.42 -14.53 8.65
C ILE A 111 2.44 -14.57 9.80
N GLN A 112 3.72 -14.29 9.52
CA GLN A 112 4.77 -14.23 10.55
C GLN A 112 4.83 -12.85 11.23
N ALA A 113 4.39 -11.81 10.51
CA ALA A 113 4.30 -10.44 10.99
C ALA A 113 3.40 -10.24 12.23
N GLU A 114 2.45 -11.15 12.49
CA GLU A 114 1.54 -11.05 13.64
C GLU A 114 2.18 -11.59 14.93
N ASP A 115 3.26 -12.38 14.81
CA ASP A 115 3.97 -13.00 15.93
C ASP A 115 5.23 -12.20 16.35
N GLU A 116 5.69 -11.23 15.53
CA GLU A 116 6.82 -10.35 15.85
C GLU A 116 6.35 -9.08 16.57
N GLU A 117 6.31 -9.13 17.90
CA GLU A 117 5.76 -8.10 18.79
C GLU A 117 6.45 -6.72 18.68
N HIS A 118 7.55 -6.61 17.93
CA HIS A 118 8.37 -5.39 17.85
C HIS A 118 8.67 -4.90 16.44
N ASP A 119 8.21 -5.59 15.38
CA ASP A 119 8.44 -5.13 14.01
C ASP A 119 7.23 -4.39 13.43
N LEU A 120 7.49 -3.28 12.76
CA LEU A 120 6.46 -2.51 12.06
C LEU A 120 6.35 -3.04 10.63
N VAL A 121 5.25 -3.73 10.35
CA VAL A 121 5.03 -4.36 9.06
C VAL A 121 4.10 -3.52 8.19
N LEU A 122 4.64 -3.03 7.08
CA LEU A 122 3.92 -2.24 6.09
C LEU A 122 3.27 -3.15 5.05
N ARG A 123 1.96 -3.00 4.86
CA ARG A 123 1.16 -3.78 3.91
C ARG A 123 0.71 -2.88 2.76
N SER A 124 0.74 -3.38 1.54
CA SER A 124 0.22 -2.63 0.37
C SER A 124 -1.24 -2.25 0.57
N TRP A 125 -1.62 -1.07 0.09
CA TRP A 125 -2.98 -0.53 0.22
C TRP A 125 -3.99 -1.28 -0.64
N ASN A 126 -3.54 -1.85 -1.76
CA ASN A 126 -4.37 -2.59 -2.69
C ASN A 126 -4.51 -4.04 -2.22
N THR A 127 -5.08 -4.23 -1.03
CA THR A 127 -5.55 -5.52 -0.55
C THR A 127 -6.94 -5.79 -1.16
N PRO A 128 -7.09 -6.73 -2.11
CA PRO A 128 -8.41 -7.19 -2.50
C PRO A 128 -9.00 -8.01 -1.33
N GLY A 129 -9.80 -7.35 -0.48
CA GLY A 129 -10.43 -8.01 0.67
C GLY A 129 -11.38 -7.18 1.53
N GLU A 130 -11.36 -5.84 1.48
CA GLU A 130 -12.19 -4.99 2.38
C GLU A 130 -13.10 -3.98 1.65
N HIS A 131 -13.58 -4.34 0.46
CA HIS A 131 -14.70 -3.64 -0.19
C HIS A 131 -15.82 -4.62 -0.58
N GLU A 132 -16.45 -5.23 0.44
CA GLU A 132 -17.82 -5.78 0.45
C GLU A 132 -18.45 -5.27 1.76
N GLU A 133 -19.57 -4.57 1.90
CA GLU A 133 -20.64 -4.04 1.05
C GLU A 133 -21.08 -2.69 1.67
N PRO A 134 -21.63 -1.73 0.91
CA PRO A 134 -22.43 -0.66 1.50
C PRO A 134 -23.70 -1.26 2.11
N SER A 135 -23.70 -1.44 3.43
CA SER A 135 -24.84 -1.86 4.23
C SER A 135 -26.11 -1.14 3.79
N THR A 136 -27.04 -1.94 3.27
CA THR A 136 -28.36 -1.56 2.82
C THR A 136 -29.09 -0.74 3.89
N ARG A 137 -29.14 0.59 3.73
CA ARG A 137 -30.07 1.41 4.51
C ARG A 137 -31.47 1.17 3.97
N LYS A 138 -32.18 0.29 4.67
CA LYS A 138 -33.58 -0.07 4.55
C LYS A 138 -34.43 1.12 4.09
N LYS A 139 -35.18 0.88 2.99
CA LYS A 139 -36.44 1.56 2.66
C LYS A 139 -37.28 1.72 3.94
N ALA A 140 -37.35 2.94 4.45
CA ALA A 140 -38.41 3.33 5.37
C ALA A 140 -39.51 3.98 4.53
N LEU A 141 -40.71 3.41 4.67
CA LEU A 141 -41.95 3.76 3.98
C LEU A 141 -42.24 5.26 4.04
N THR A 142 -42.53 5.84 2.89
CA THR A 142 -43.29 7.09 2.76
C THR A 142 -44.73 6.85 3.26
N PRO A 143 -45.28 7.65 4.18
CA PRO A 143 -46.70 7.58 4.52
C PRO A 143 -47.57 8.19 3.39
N PRO A 144 -48.85 7.78 3.29
CA PRO A 144 -49.68 7.97 2.11
C PRO A 144 -50.28 9.38 2.00
N VAL A 145 -50.49 9.78 0.75
CA VAL A 145 -51.21 10.99 0.33
C VAL A 145 -52.71 10.82 0.57
N GLN A 146 -53.29 11.73 1.36
CA GLN A 146 -54.70 12.18 1.35
C GLN A 146 -54.61 13.70 1.55
N GLY A 147 -55.24 14.63 0.84
CA GLY A 147 -56.38 14.63 -0.07
C GLY A 147 -57.30 15.81 0.33
N THR A 148 -57.35 16.88 -0.48
CA THR A 148 -58.39 17.95 -0.51
C THR A 148 -58.38 18.95 0.68
N THR A 149 -58.60 20.27 0.62
CA THR A 149 -59.32 21.17 -0.31
C THR A 149 -58.85 22.64 -0.14
N ARG A 150 -58.67 23.33 -1.28
CA ARG A 150 -58.83 24.78 -1.59
C ARG A 150 -59.57 25.65 -0.53
N ARG A 151 -59.08 26.87 -0.21
CA ARG A 151 -59.45 28.16 -0.87
C ARG A 151 -59.00 29.45 -0.12
N THR A 152 -58.41 30.36 -0.91
CA THR A 152 -58.51 31.84 -0.94
C THR A 152 -57.87 32.73 0.13
N GLY A 153 -56.96 33.61 -0.31
CA GLY A 153 -56.61 34.85 0.41
C GLY A 153 -55.36 35.57 -0.12
N THR A 154 -55.53 36.32 -1.23
CA THR A 154 -54.83 37.59 -1.59
C THR A 154 -53.29 37.67 -1.78
N SER A 155 -52.91 38.01 -3.02
CA SER A 155 -51.65 38.62 -3.51
C SER A 155 -51.65 40.16 -3.25
N PRO A 156 -50.66 41.01 -3.65
CA PRO A 156 -49.28 40.86 -4.20
C PRO A 156 -48.22 41.80 -3.52
N GLU A 157 -47.04 41.96 -4.17
CA GLU A 157 -45.98 43.00 -4.00
C GLU A 157 -45.00 42.86 -2.81
N ALA A 158 -43.67 42.98 -2.92
CA ALA A 158 -42.78 43.38 -4.02
C ALA A 158 -41.34 42.81 -3.79
N SER A 159 -40.60 42.57 -4.87
CA SER A 159 -39.11 42.55 -4.90
C SER A 159 -38.59 43.97 -5.19
N PRO A 160 -37.27 44.28 -5.27
CA PRO A 160 -36.03 43.56 -4.92
C PRO A 160 -35.09 44.42 -4.03
N ASP A 161 -33.88 43.93 -3.67
CA ASP A 161 -32.63 44.71 -3.82
C ASP A 161 -31.38 43.90 -3.44
N ARG A 162 -30.53 43.66 -4.44
CA ARG A 162 -29.05 43.63 -4.42
C ARG A 162 -28.61 44.83 -5.30
N PRO A 163 -27.36 45.32 -5.36
CA PRO A 163 -26.07 44.82 -4.82
C PRO A 163 -25.12 45.95 -4.29
N ALA A 164 -23.89 45.62 -3.87
CA ALA A 164 -22.63 46.37 -4.13
C ALA A 164 -21.46 45.59 -3.49
N GLU A 165 -20.44 45.08 -4.19
CA GLU A 165 -19.32 45.72 -4.93
C GLU A 165 -18.21 46.35 -4.07
N GLY A 166 -16.96 45.95 -4.37
CA GLY A 166 -15.71 46.66 -4.06
C GLY A 166 -15.04 46.27 -2.73
N GLY A 167 -13.75 45.97 -2.65
CA GLY A 167 -12.66 46.01 -3.63
C GLY A 167 -11.32 45.69 -2.94
N ASP A 168 -10.39 45.24 -3.77
CA ASP A 168 -8.94 45.48 -3.76
C ASP A 168 -7.97 44.90 -2.70
N GLN A 169 -6.81 44.58 -3.28
CA GLN A 169 -5.61 43.85 -2.86
C GLN A 169 -4.71 44.56 -1.81
N PRO A 170 -3.66 43.89 -1.29
CA PRO A 170 -2.92 44.25 -0.07
C PRO A 170 -1.70 45.15 -0.34
N PRO A 171 -1.07 45.74 0.71
CA PRO A 171 0.29 46.24 0.60
C PRO A 171 1.32 45.29 1.20
N THR A 172 2.32 45.01 0.37
CA THR A 172 3.68 44.53 0.64
C THR A 172 4.44 45.51 1.54
N THR A 173 5.23 45.01 2.51
CA THR A 173 6.43 45.70 2.99
C THR A 173 7.50 44.67 3.38
N GLU A 174 8.66 44.81 2.71
CA GLU A 174 9.94 44.15 2.92
C GLU A 174 10.71 44.72 4.15
N PRO A 175 11.86 44.11 4.55
CA PRO A 175 12.47 44.29 5.87
C PRO A 175 13.54 45.41 5.93
N GLU A 176 13.76 45.95 7.12
CA GLU A 176 14.90 46.84 7.42
C GLU A 176 16.04 46.08 8.15
N SER A 177 17.21 46.14 7.50
CA SER A 177 18.62 46.26 7.96
C SER A 177 19.09 45.55 9.24
#